data_AF-A0A954HH63-F1
#
_entry.id   AF-A0A954HH63-F1
#
_cell.length_a   1.000
_cell.length_b   1.000
_cell.length_c   1.000
_cell.angle_alpha   90.00
_cell.angle_beta   90.00
_cell.angle_gamma   90.00
#
_symmetry.space_group_name_H-M   'P 1'
#
loop_
_entity.id
_entity.type
_entity.pdbx_description
1 polymer ?
#
loop_
_entity_poly.entity_id
_entity_poly.type
_entity_poly.pdbx_seq_one_letter_code
_entity_poly.pdbx_strand_id
1 'polypeptide(L)'
;IAVADDFVRDLNTTEYGIITMCSSTGRELSAESHKHQHGYFTVALKEGLSGQQGQGSELKPDYNNDGAIDWKELDSYVTARVKELSNGQQHPVSAHNTNVRSFPITRLR
;
A
#
# COMPACT_ATOMS: atom_id res chain seq x y z
N ILE A 1 -1.62 -3.33 -21.93
CA ILE A 1 -2.04 -2.35 -20.89
C ILE A 1 -3.43 -2.69 -20.32
N ALA A 2 -4.42 -3.12 -21.14
CA ALA A 2 -5.73 -3.58 -20.63
C ALA A 2 -5.69 -4.87 -19.75
N VAL A 3 -4.77 -5.79 -20.04
CA VAL A 3 -4.75 -7.13 -19.42
C VAL A 3 -4.57 -7.12 -17.89
N ALA A 4 -3.76 -6.20 -17.35
CA ALA A 4 -3.53 -6.14 -15.91
C ALA A 4 -4.75 -5.58 -15.15
N ASP A 5 -5.40 -4.55 -15.71
CA ASP A 5 -6.61 -3.97 -15.12
C ASP A 5 -7.77 -4.97 -15.16
N ASP A 6 -7.90 -5.72 -16.25
CA ASP A 6 -8.92 -6.76 -16.40
C ASP A 6 -8.71 -7.91 -15.39
N PHE A 7 -7.46 -8.34 -15.17
CA PHE A 7 -7.14 -9.34 -14.15
C PHE A 7 -7.49 -8.87 -12.73
N VAL A 8 -7.17 -7.61 -12.39
CA VAL A 8 -7.53 -7.03 -11.09
C VAL A 8 -9.05 -6.96 -10.91
N ARG A 9 -9.80 -6.68 -11.98
CA ARG A 9 -11.28 -6.69 -11.95
C ARG A 9 -11.84 -8.08 -11.73
N ASP A 10 -11.31 -9.09 -12.41
CA ASP A 10 -11.75 -10.48 -12.24
C ASP A 10 -11.54 -10.98 -10.80
N LEU A 11 -10.46 -10.56 -10.14
CA LEU A 11 -10.20 -10.88 -8.74
C LEU A 11 -11.12 -10.15 -7.75
N ASN A 12 -11.77 -9.05 -8.14
CA ASN A 12 -12.61 -8.21 -7.28
C ASN A 12 -14.11 -8.55 -7.37
N THR A 13 -14.46 -9.73 -7.88
CA THR A 13 -15.84 -10.20 -7.91
C THR A 13 -16.45 -10.28 -6.50
N THR A 14 -17.74 -9.94 -6.40
CA THR A 14 -18.45 -9.61 -5.15
C THR A 14 -18.52 -10.75 -4.12
N GLU A 15 -18.17 -11.97 -4.51
CA GLU A 15 -18.21 -13.17 -3.66
C GLU A 15 -16.93 -13.36 -2.82
N TYR A 16 -15.83 -12.69 -3.14
CA TYR A 16 -14.55 -12.87 -2.45
C TYR A 16 -14.11 -11.63 -1.68
N GLY A 17 -13.55 -11.85 -0.48
CA GLY A 17 -12.93 -10.82 0.37
C GLY A 17 -11.49 -10.52 -0.05
N ILE A 18 -11.26 -10.33 -1.35
CA ILE A 18 -9.92 -10.07 -1.90
C ILE A 18 -9.65 -8.57 -1.88
N ILE A 19 -8.44 -8.21 -1.44
CA ILE A 19 -7.88 -6.88 -1.55
C ILE A 19 -6.63 -7.01 -2.41
N THR A 20 -6.57 -6.23 -3.48
CA THR A 20 -5.42 -6.15 -4.39
C THR A 20 -4.78 -4.79 -4.25
N MET A 21 -3.46 -4.76 -4.06
CA MET A 21 -2.65 -3.54 -4.11
C MET A 21 -1.65 -3.65 -5.25
N CYS A 22 -1.57 -2.62 -6.08
CA CYS A 22 -0.59 -2.49 -7.15
C CYS A 22 0.38 -1.35 -6.83
N SER A 23 1.64 -1.51 -7.20
CA SER A 23 2.71 -0.56 -6.89
C SER A 23 2.59 0.78 -7.62
N SER A 24 1.94 0.80 -8.78
CA SER A 24 1.76 1.99 -9.61
C SER A 24 0.46 1.89 -10.41
N THR A 25 0.02 2.99 -11.01
CA THR A 25 -1.03 2.93 -12.03
C THR A 25 -0.50 2.25 -13.31
N GLY A 26 -1.40 1.86 -14.21
CA GLY A 26 -1.03 1.28 -15.51
C GLY A 26 -0.30 2.25 -16.47
N ARG A 27 -0.13 3.53 -16.11
CA ARG A 27 0.59 4.55 -16.88
C ARG A 27 1.89 5.02 -16.23
N GLU A 28 2.23 4.47 -15.07
CA GLU A 28 3.40 4.85 -14.28
C GLU A 28 4.39 3.70 -14.17
N LEU A 29 5.66 4.06 -14.00
CA LEU A 29 6.70 3.08 -13.71
C LEU A 29 6.67 2.71 -12.24
N SER A 30 6.89 1.43 -11.95
CA SER A 30 7.22 0.95 -10.61
C SER A 30 8.72 1.07 -10.40
N ALA A 31 9.16 2.17 -9.78
CA ALA A 31 10.56 2.51 -9.64
C ALA A 31 11.20 1.89 -8.37
N GLU A 32 12.51 1.66 -8.46
CA GLU A 32 13.33 1.14 -7.38
C GLU A 32 14.14 2.21 -6.68
N SER A 33 14.33 2.03 -5.38
CA SER A 33 15.18 2.87 -4.57
C SER A 33 16.59 2.30 -4.47
N HIS A 34 17.58 3.01 -5.03
CA HIS A 34 18.99 2.66 -4.83
C HIS A 34 19.41 2.65 -3.37
N LYS A 35 18.83 3.55 -2.56
CA LYS A 35 19.12 3.65 -1.12
C LYS A 35 18.63 2.44 -0.34
N HIS A 36 17.44 1.93 -0.65
CA HIS A 36 16.78 0.88 0.13
C HIS A 36 16.87 -0.51 -0.52
N GLN A 37 17.43 -0.63 -1.73
CA GLN A 37 17.60 -1.88 -2.49
C GLN A 37 16.26 -2.62 -2.73
N HIS A 38 15.18 -1.85 -2.87
CA HIS A 38 13.81 -2.32 -3.07
C HIS A 38 13.01 -1.31 -3.89
N GLY A 39 11.94 -1.77 -4.55
CA GLY A 39 10.88 -0.93 -5.10
C GLY A 39 10.29 0.03 -4.04
N TYR A 40 9.94 1.26 -4.42
CA TYR A 40 9.35 2.22 -3.47
C TYR A 40 8.10 1.66 -2.75
N PHE A 41 7.27 0.92 -3.49
CA PHE A 41 6.12 0.22 -2.93
C PHE A 41 6.53 -0.81 -1.87
N THR A 42 7.53 -1.64 -2.15
CA THR A 42 8.01 -2.65 -1.20
C THR A 42 8.62 -2.01 0.05
N VAL A 43 9.34 -0.89 -0.10
CA VAL A 43 9.86 -0.12 1.04
C VAL A 43 8.69 0.33 1.93
N ALA A 44 7.72 1.03 1.34
CA ALA A 44 6.56 1.55 2.06
C ALA A 44 5.72 0.44 2.71
N LEU A 45 5.54 -0.69 2.02
CA LEU A 45 4.79 -1.85 2.52
C LEU A 45 5.50 -2.48 3.74
N LYS A 46 6.82 -2.64 3.70
CA LYS A 46 7.60 -3.16 4.83
C LYS A 46 7.54 -2.22 6.03
N GLU A 47 7.73 -0.92 5.81
CA GLU A 47 7.61 0.10 6.85
C GLU A 47 6.21 0.04 7.50
N GLY A 48 5.15 0.06 6.69
CA GLY A 48 3.76 -0.02 7.15
C GLY A 48 3.46 -1.29 7.96
N LEU A 49 3.83 -2.46 7.45
CA LEU A 49 3.62 -3.75 8.14
C LEU A 49 4.43 -3.89 9.44
N SER A 50 5.58 -3.22 9.53
CA SER A 50 6.41 -3.23 10.73
C SER A 50 5.94 -2.23 11.79
N GLY A 51 5.03 -1.31 11.45
CA GLY A 51 4.68 -0.17 12.29
C GLY A 51 5.78 0.88 12.42
N GLN A 52 6.91 0.72 11.70
CA GLN A 52 8.03 1.64 11.78
C GLN A 52 7.83 2.83 10.85
N GLN A 53 8.00 4.02 11.41
CA GLN A 53 8.06 5.26 10.66
C GLN A 53 9.25 5.24 9.71
N GLY A 54 9.00 5.49 8.43
CA GLY A 54 10.04 5.59 7.42
C GLY A 54 11.03 6.71 7.70
N GLN A 55 12.31 6.47 7.40
CA GLN A 55 13.36 7.45 7.68
C GLN A 55 13.05 8.79 6.99
N GLY A 56 13.01 9.87 7.78
CA GLY A 56 12.73 11.23 7.31
C GLY A 56 11.28 11.48 6.89
N SER A 57 10.38 10.51 7.04
CA SER A 57 8.94 10.72 6.88
C SER A 57 8.36 11.23 8.18
N GLU A 58 7.29 12.02 8.12
CA GLU A 58 6.43 12.32 9.29
C GLU A 58 5.22 11.36 9.38
N LEU A 59 5.03 10.50 8.37
CA LEU A 59 3.95 9.53 8.32
C LEU A 59 4.13 8.47 9.40
N LYS A 60 3.04 8.15 10.10
CA LYS A 60 2.99 7.06 11.07
C LYS A 60 2.10 5.96 10.53
N PRO A 61 2.58 4.71 10.44
CA PRO A 61 1.73 3.58 10.03
C PRO A 61 0.50 3.40 10.94
N ASP A 62 0.71 3.43 12.25
CA ASP A 62 -0.37 3.45 13.26
C ASP A 62 -0.69 4.92 13.57
N TYR A 63 -1.54 5.55 12.76
CA TYR A 63 -1.86 6.98 12.96
C TYR A 63 -2.84 7.19 14.11
N ASN A 64 -3.66 6.19 14.44
CA ASN A 64 -4.69 6.29 15.48
C ASN A 64 -4.14 5.93 16.88
N ASN A 65 -2.95 5.31 16.95
CA ASN A 65 -2.21 4.88 18.14
C ASN A 65 -2.94 3.80 18.96
N ASP A 66 -3.65 2.89 18.30
CA ASP A 66 -4.35 1.77 18.95
C ASP A 66 -3.49 0.49 19.07
N GLY A 67 -2.23 0.54 18.61
CA GLY A 67 -1.29 -0.57 18.68
C GLY A 67 -1.53 -1.64 17.62
N ALA A 68 -2.25 -1.31 16.55
CA ALA A 68 -2.45 -2.15 15.38
C ALA A 68 -2.17 -1.37 14.09
N ILE A 69 -1.98 -2.12 13.01
CA ILE A 69 -2.07 -1.56 11.66
C ILE A 69 -3.24 -2.25 11.00
N ASP A 70 -4.31 -1.49 10.78
CA ASP A 70 -5.45 -1.96 10.02
C ASP A 70 -5.24 -1.84 8.51
N TRP A 71 -6.13 -2.46 7.73
CA TRP A 71 -6.06 -2.41 6.27
C TRP A 71 -6.02 -0.98 5.72
N LYS A 72 -6.85 -0.08 6.23
CA LYS A 72 -6.95 1.30 5.73
C LYS A 72 -5.74 2.14 6.12
N GLU A 73 -5.19 1.91 7.30
CA GLU A 73 -3.92 2.45 7.78
C GLU A 73 -2.77 2.02 6.88
N LEU A 74 -2.68 0.72 6.59
CA LEU A 74 -1.66 0.21 5.69
C LEU A 74 -1.79 0.80 4.29
N ASP A 75 -2.99 0.81 3.71
CA ASP A 75 -3.26 1.37 2.38
C ASP A 75 -2.91 2.87 2.31
N SER A 76 -3.35 3.64 3.31
CA SER A 76 -3.09 5.07 3.40
C SER A 76 -1.58 5.36 3.56
N TYR A 77 -0.91 4.66 4.48
CA TYR A 77 0.52 4.80 4.70
C TYR A 77 1.32 4.45 3.45
N VAL A 78 1.05 3.29 2.84
CA VAL A 78 1.76 2.85 1.64
C VAL A 78 1.58 3.85 0.50
N THR A 79 0.35 4.32 0.27
CA THR A 79 0.05 5.29 -0.78
C THR A 79 0.82 6.59 -0.58
N ALA A 80 0.76 7.16 0.63
CA ALA A 80 1.44 8.42 0.95
C ALA A 80 2.97 8.26 0.91
N ARG A 81 3.48 7.15 1.44
CA ARG A 81 4.92 6.91 1.54
C ARG A 81 5.56 6.63 0.20
N VAL A 82 4.90 5.91 -0.70
CA VAL A 82 5.41 5.76 -2.08
C VAL A 82 5.51 7.11 -2.77
N LYS A 83 4.49 7.97 -2.60
CA LYS A 83 4.50 9.32 -3.15
C LYS A 83 5.67 10.15 -2.62
N GLU A 84 5.97 10.07 -1.32
CA GLU A 84 7.16 10.73 -0.73
C GLU A 84 8.46 10.20 -1.34
N LEU A 85 8.62 8.88 -1.37
CA LEU A 85 9.85 8.24 -1.83
C LEU A 85 10.12 8.46 -3.32
N SER A 86 9.06 8.52 -4.12
CA SER A 86 9.14 8.70 -5.58
C SER A 86 9.05 10.16 -6.01
N ASN A 87 9.03 11.12 -5.08
CA ASN A 87 8.76 12.54 -5.38
C ASN A 87 7.51 12.76 -6.26
N GLY A 88 6.43 12.02 -5.99
CA GLY A 88 5.16 12.13 -6.70
C GLY A 88 5.09 11.46 -8.09
N GLN A 89 6.11 10.71 -8.50
CA GLN A 89 6.12 10.03 -9.81
C GLN A 89 5.38 8.68 -9.86
N GLN A 90 5.03 8.12 -8.71
CA GLN A 90 4.41 6.80 -8.60
C GLN A 90 3.24 6.83 -7.61
N HIS A 91 2.10 6.26 -8.01
CA HIS A 91 0.89 6.18 -7.19
C HIS A 91 0.40 4.74 -7.11
N PRO A 92 0.52 4.08 -5.94
CA PRO A 92 -0.10 2.80 -5.71
C PRO A 92 -1.61 2.86 -5.91
N VAL A 93 -2.19 1.76 -6.38
CA VAL A 93 -3.65 1.64 -6.53
C VAL A 93 -4.14 0.39 -5.82
N SER A 94 -5.25 0.54 -5.10
CA SER A 94 -5.86 -0.55 -4.34
C SER A 94 -7.27 -0.82 -4.85
N ALA A 95 -7.59 -2.09 -5.06
CA ALA A 95 -8.89 -2.56 -5.49
C ALA A 95 -9.41 -3.59 -4.48
N HIS A 96 -10.62 -3.37 -3.99
CA HIS A 96 -11.29 -4.24 -3.02
C HIS A 96 -12.81 -4.17 -3.22
N ASN A 97 -13.50 -5.23 -2.78
CA ASN A 97 -14.95 -5.23 -2.66
C ASN A 97 -15.38 -4.28 -1.51
N THR A 98 -16.40 -3.44 -1.75
CA THR A 98 -16.92 -2.46 -0.78
C THR A 98 -17.44 -3.08 0.53
N ASN A 99 -17.76 -4.38 0.52
CA ASN A 99 -18.22 -5.10 1.71
C ASN A 99 -17.09 -5.49 2.68
N VAL A 100 -15.83 -5.39 2.26
CA VAL A 100 -14.68 -5.69 3.14
C VAL A 100 -14.46 -4.52 4.08
N ARG A 101 -14.75 -4.74 5.37
CA ARG A 101 -14.44 -3.77 6.44
C ARG A 101 -12.94 -3.74 6.69
N SER A 102 -12.44 -2.63 7.22
CA SER A 102 -11.06 -2.58 7.73
C SER A 102 -10.91 -3.59 8.87
N PHE A 103 -9.77 -4.26 8.92
CA PHE A 103 -9.42 -5.21 9.98
C PHE A 103 -7.91 -5.12 10.28
N PRO A 104 -7.48 -5.47 11.50
CA PRO A 104 -6.05 -5.49 11.85
C PRO A 104 -5.28 -6.50 10.97
N ILE A 105 -4.24 -6.02 10.30
CA ILE A 105 -3.28 -6.84 9.55
C ILE A 105 -2.11 -7.23 10.45
N THR A 106 -1.65 -6.31 11.30
CA THR A 106 -0.62 -6.58 12.30
C THR A 106 -0.96 -5.95 13.65
N ARG A 107 -0.36 -6.49 14.71
CA ARG A 107 -0.38 -5.94 16.07
C ARG A 107 1.04 -5.51 16.43
N LEU A 108 1.19 -4.28 16.87
CA LEU A 108 2.46 -3.74 17.33
C LEU A 108 2.68 -4.19 18.79
N ARG A 109 3.90 -4.64 19.11
CA ARG A 109 4.31 -5.07 20.45
C ARG A 109 5.39 -4.16 20.99
#